data_AF-Q1HPB3-F1
#
_entry.id   AF-Q1HPB3-F1
#
_cell.length_a   1.000
_cell.length_b   1.000
_cell.length_c   1.000
_cell.angle_alpha   90.00
_cell.angle_beta   90.00
_cell.angle_gamma   90.00
#
_symmetry.space_group_name_H-M   'P 1'
#
loop_
_entity.id
_entity.type
_entity.pdbx_description
1 polymer ?
#
loop_
_entity_poly.entity_id
_entity_poly.type
_entity_poly.pdbx_seq_one_letter_code
_entity_poly.pdbx_strand_id
1 'polypeptide(L)'
;EMWNPLGIVGVITAFNFPCAVLGWNACIALVCGNCIVWKGAPTTPLVTIAMTKLVAGVLEKNNLPGAIFTSFCGGAEIGEAIA
;
A
#
# COMPACT_ATOMS: atom_id res chain seq x y z
N GLU A 1 -19.42 17.29 -12.48
CA GLU A 1 -18.52 16.14 -12.70
C GLU A 1 -18.97 14.96 -11.85
N MET A 2 -18.80 13.73 -12.34
CA MET A 2 -18.92 12.52 -11.53
C MET A 2 -17.56 11.82 -11.48
N TRP A 3 -17.10 11.53 -10.27
CA TRP A 3 -15.83 10.85 -10.02
C TRP A 3 -16.08 9.39 -9.65
N ASN A 4 -15.27 8.48 -10.20
CA ASN A 4 -15.34 7.05 -9.90
C ASN A 4 -13.95 6.55 -9.48
N PRO A 5 -13.85 5.48 -8.67
CA PRO A 5 -12.58 4.83 -8.38
C PRO A 5 -11.88 4.36 -9.66
N LEU A 6 -10.56 4.42 -9.69
CA LEU A 6 -9.74 3.88 -10.77
C LEU A 6 -9.59 2.36 -10.66
N GLY A 7 -9.56 1.82 -9.44
CA GLY A 7 -9.38 0.39 -9.17
C GLY A 7 -8.23 0.13 -8.21
N ILE A 8 -7.06 -0.25 -8.74
CA ILE A 8 -5.86 -0.60 -7.95
C ILE A 8 -4.80 0.48 -8.14
N VAL A 9 -4.24 0.98 -7.04
CA VAL A 9 -3.12 1.93 -7.04
C VAL A 9 -1.85 1.21 -6.57
N GLY A 10 -0.88 1.14 -7.47
CA GLY A 10 0.49 0.69 -7.16
C GLY A 10 1.28 1.78 -6.45
N VAL A 11 1.92 1.44 -5.33
CA VAL A 11 2.79 2.37 -4.59
C VAL A 11 4.16 1.74 -4.43
N ILE A 12 5.20 2.39 -4.96
CA ILE A 12 6.59 1.96 -4.82
C ILE A 12 7.34 3.04 -4.04
N THR A 13 7.78 2.73 -2.81
CA THR A 13 8.37 3.74 -1.92
C THR A 13 9.90 3.63 -1.80
N ALA A 14 10.56 4.77 -1.61
CA ALA A 14 11.98 4.86 -1.31
C ALA A 14 12.29 4.60 0.18
N PHE A 15 13.57 4.43 0.51
CA PHE A 15 14.03 4.06 1.85
C PHE A 15 14.04 5.22 2.86
N ASN A 16 14.17 6.46 2.40
CA ASN A 16 14.36 7.65 3.24
C ASN A 16 13.07 8.10 3.96
N PHE A 17 11.91 7.81 3.37
CA PHE A 17 10.59 8.05 3.96
C PHE A 17 9.73 6.77 3.87
N PRO A 18 10.10 5.72 4.64
CA PRO A 18 9.64 4.36 4.37
C PRO A 18 8.15 4.11 4.66
N CYS A 19 7.47 5.03 5.34
CA CYS A 19 6.03 4.98 5.57
C CYS A 19 5.29 6.29 5.24
N ALA A 20 5.96 7.46 5.23
CA ALA A 20 5.27 8.72 4.96
C ALA A 20 4.78 8.81 3.50
N VAL A 21 5.62 8.41 2.54
CA VAL A 21 5.24 8.37 1.12
C VAL A 21 4.09 7.39 0.88
N LEU A 22 4.10 6.24 1.58
CA LEU A 22 2.95 5.34 1.59
C LEU A 22 1.71 6.06 2.13
N GLY A 23 1.81 6.69 3.30
CA GLY A 23 0.66 7.29 3.98
C GLY A 23 -0.06 8.32 3.10
N TRP A 24 0.68 9.20 2.42
CA TRP A 24 0.08 10.17 1.51
C TRP A 24 -0.71 9.51 0.38
N ASN A 25 -0.15 8.47 -0.25
CA ASN A 25 -0.80 7.77 -1.35
C ASN A 25 -1.96 6.89 -0.89
N ALA A 26 -1.75 6.09 0.16
CA ALA A 26 -2.72 5.15 0.68
C ALA A 26 -3.97 5.87 1.23
N CYS A 27 -3.80 6.93 2.01
CA CYS A 27 -4.95 7.67 2.55
C CYS A 27 -5.83 8.26 1.44
N ILE A 28 -5.22 8.85 0.40
CA ILE A 28 -5.96 9.44 -0.72
C ILE A 28 -6.61 8.34 -1.57
N ALA A 29 -5.87 7.30 -1.95
CA ALA A 29 -6.38 6.23 -2.78
C ALA A 29 -7.55 5.48 -2.12
N LEU A 30 -7.42 5.14 -0.83
CA LEU A 30 -8.44 4.41 -0.08
C LEU A 30 -9.73 5.24 0.08
N VAL A 31 -9.63 6.53 0.42
CA VAL A 31 -10.83 7.39 0.54
C VAL A 31 -11.51 7.62 -0.81
N CYS A 32 -10.76 7.59 -1.91
CA CYS A 32 -11.29 7.62 -3.27
C CYS A 32 -11.82 6.25 -3.75
N GLY A 33 -11.85 5.23 -2.89
CA GLY A 33 -12.43 3.91 -3.19
C GLY A 33 -11.52 2.95 -3.96
N ASN A 34 -10.20 3.19 -3.98
CA ASN A 34 -9.23 2.31 -4.63
C ASN A 34 -8.60 1.33 -3.64
N CYS A 35 -8.14 0.18 -4.14
CA CYS A 35 -7.27 -0.74 -3.40
C CYS A 35 -5.79 -0.35 -3.57
N ILE A 36 -4.94 -0.83 -2.65
CA ILE A 36 -3.49 -0.58 -2.67
C ILE A 36 -2.71 -1.88 -2.95
N VAL A 37 -1.70 -1.76 -3.81
CA VAL A 37 -0.59 -2.70 -3.90
C VAL A 37 0.71 -1.95 -3.60
N TRP A 38 1.30 -2.20 -2.44
CA TRP A 38 2.49 -1.50 -1.97
C TRP A 38 3.75 -2.36 -2.02
N LYS A 39 4.81 -1.85 -2.65
CA LYS A 39 6.16 -2.40 -2.56
C LYS A 39 7.08 -1.42 -1.85
N GLY A 40 7.46 -1.76 -0.62
CA GLY A 40 8.42 -0.97 0.15
C GLY A 40 9.86 -1.09 -0.36
N ALA A 41 10.74 -0.20 0.09
CA ALA A 41 12.16 -0.29 -0.23
C ALA A 41 12.77 -1.58 0.36
N PRO A 42 13.68 -2.28 -0.37
CA PRO A 42 14.25 -3.54 0.09
C PRO A 42 15.07 -3.43 1.39
N THR A 43 15.56 -2.23 1.71
CA THR A 43 16.37 -1.93 2.89
C THR A 43 15.54 -1.53 4.11
N THR A 44 14.23 -1.33 3.97
CA THR A 44 13.32 -0.99 5.08
C THR A 44 12.13 -1.96 5.22
N PRO A 45 12.32 -3.30 5.08
CA PRO A 45 11.20 -4.24 5.00
C PRO A 45 10.43 -4.36 6.31
N LEU A 46 11.07 -4.14 7.46
CA LEU A 46 10.39 -4.17 8.76
C LEU A 46 9.37 -3.03 8.92
N VAL A 47 9.66 -1.85 8.34
CA VAL A 47 8.68 -0.76 8.29
C VAL A 47 7.50 -1.18 7.42
N THR A 48 7.76 -1.82 6.27
CA THR A 48 6.72 -2.38 5.40
C THR A 48 5.80 -3.32 6.15
N ILE A 49 6.38 -4.33 6.82
CA ILE A 49 5.63 -5.33 7.56
C ILE A 49 4.85 -4.71 8.73
N ALA A 50 5.47 -3.80 9.50
CA ALA A 50 4.82 -3.16 10.64
C ALA A 50 3.60 -2.32 10.21
N MET A 51 3.76 -1.52 9.16
CA MET A 51 2.66 -0.71 8.62
C MET A 51 1.53 -1.58 8.07
N THR A 52 1.85 -2.64 7.31
CA THR A 52 0.84 -3.57 6.79
C THR A 52 0.07 -4.25 7.92
N LYS A 53 0.73 -4.67 9.01
CA LYS A 53 0.04 -5.27 10.16
C LYS A 53 -0.92 -4.30 10.85
N LEU A 54 -0.55 -3.01 10.96
CA LEU A 54 -1.44 -1.99 11.52
C LEU A 54 -2.69 -1.80 10.65
N VAL A 55 -2.51 -1.70 9.33
CA VAL A 55 -3.63 -1.55 8.39
C VAL A 55 -4.50 -2.80 8.36
N ALA A 56 -3.89 -3.99 8.26
CA ALA A 56 -4.61 -5.27 8.30
C ALA A 56 -5.45 -5.42 9.58
N GLY A 57 -4.90 -5.03 10.74
CA GLY A 57 -5.64 -5.05 12.00
C GLY A 57 -6.86 -4.14 12.02
N VAL A 58 -6.88 -3.04 11.24
CA VAL A 58 -8.08 -2.20 11.07
C VAL A 58 -9.06 -2.84 10.08
N LEU A 59 -8.60 -3.38 8.95
CA LEU A 59 -9.45 -4.05 7.97
C LEU A 59 -10.18 -5.26 8.58
N GLU A 60 -9.44 -6.12 9.31
CA GLU A 60 -9.99 -7.29 9.98
C GLU A 60 -11.06 -6.93 11.02
N LYS A 61 -10.80 -5.89 11.84
CA LYS A 61 -11.78 -5.37 12.83
C LYS A 61 -13.08 -4.89 12.21
N ASN A 62 -13.06 -4.54 10.93
CA ASN A 62 -14.23 -4.06 10.18
C ASN A 62 -14.78 -5.11 9.21
N ASN A 63 -14.37 -6.39 9.33
CA ASN A 63 -14.77 -7.48 8.44
C ASN A 63 -14.51 -7.19 6.95
N LEU A 64 -13.47 -6.40 6.66
CA LEU A 64 -13.09 -6.04 5.30
C LEU A 64 -12.03 -7.02 4.77
N PRO A 65 -12.03 -7.32 3.46
CA PRO A 65 -10.98 -8.12 2.84
C PRO A 65 -9.61 -7.47 3.01
N GLY A 66 -8.65 -8.20 3.59
CA GLY A 66 -7.26 -7.72 3.72
C GLY A 66 -6.62 -7.32 2.40
N ALA A 67 -7.07 -7.91 1.28
CA ALA A 67 -6.62 -7.60 -0.08
C ALA A 67 -6.86 -6.14 -0.51
N ILE A 68 -7.71 -5.38 0.18
CA ILE A 68 -7.84 -3.92 0.00
C ILE A 68 -6.48 -3.23 0.17
N PHE A 69 -5.62 -3.78 1.03
CA PHE A 69 -4.25 -3.32 1.22
C PHE A 69 -3.27 -4.50 1.11
N THR A 70 -2.72 -4.70 -0.09
CA THR A 70 -1.71 -5.73 -0.33
C THR A 70 -0.31 -5.11 -0.28
N SER A 71 0.66 -5.79 0.35
CA SER A 71 2.04 -5.31 0.39
C SER A 71 3.07 -6.40 0.15
N PHE A 72 4.19 -6.04 -0.46
CA PHE A 72 5.32 -6.92 -0.73
C PHE A 72 6.63 -6.33 -0.21
N CYS A 73 7.49 -7.21 0.32
CA CYS A 73 8.91 -6.92 0.53
C CYS A 73 9.70 -7.61 -0.57
N GLY A 74 10.46 -6.85 -1.36
CA GLY A 74 11.26 -7.40 -2.45
C GLY A 74 11.98 -6.32 -3.25
N GLY A 75 12.79 -6.77 -4.21
CA GLY A 75 13.70 -5.95 -5.03
C GLY A 75 13.03 -5.25 -6.21
N ALA A 76 13.79 -5.08 -7.29
CA ALA A 76 13.34 -4.48 -8.55
C ALA A 76 12.28 -5.35 -9.24
N GLU A 77 12.43 -6.68 -9.20
CA GLU A 77 11.51 -7.66 -9.80
C GLU A 77 10.03 -7.36 -9.47
N ILE A 78 9.68 -7.18 -8.19
CA ILE A 78 8.31 -6.87 -7.78
C ILE A 78 7.89 -5.47 -8.25
N GLY A 79 8.83 -4.51 -8.26
CA GLY A 79 8.55 -3.16 -8.73
C GLY A 79 8.23 -3.12 -10.23
N GLU A 80 8.98 -3.89 -11.02
CA GLU A 80 8.76 -4.03 -12.47
C GLU A 80 7.44 -4.74 -12.77
N ALA A 81 7.05 -5.74 -11.97
CA ALA A 81 5.75 -6.40 -12.13
C ALA A 81 4.53 -5.52 -11.79
N ILE A 82 4.73 -4.44 -11.01
CA ILE A 82 3.67 -3.48 -10.65
C ILE A 82 3.53 -2.37 -11.70
N ALA A 83 4.60 -2.06 -12.43
CA ALA A 83 4.70 -0.91 -13.33
C ALA A 83 3.99 -1.10 -14.67
#